data_AF-A0A3B8NGM9-F1
#
_entry.id   AF-A0A3B8NGM9-F1
#
_cell.length_a   1.000
_cell.length_b   1.000
_cell.length_c   1.000
_cell.angle_alpha   90.00
_cell.angle_beta   90.00
_cell.angle_gamma   90.00
#
_symmetry.space_group_name_H-M   'P 1'
#
loop_
_entity.id
_entity.type
_entity.pdbx_description
1 polymer ?
#
loop_
_entity_poly.entity_id
_entity_poly.type
_entity_poly.pdbx_seq_one_letter_code
_entity_poly.pdbx_strand_id
1 'polypeptide(L)' 'NTPVVRIGWPDEFVEHGNIPALREKHGLSHEDAISLINEKLGSLPNQSQQVTEEASSKEYA' A
#
# COMPACT_ATOMS: atom_id res chain seq x y z
N ASN A 1 -16.26 -7.63 -1.55
CA ASN A 1 -15.34 -7.67 -0.40
C ASN A 1 -13.99 -7.18 -0.90
N THR A 2 -13.52 -6.02 -0.45
CA THR A 2 -12.25 -5.45 -0.89
C THR A 2 -11.14 -6.04 -0.03
N PRO A 3 -10.10 -6.67 -0.61
CA PRO A 3 -9.03 -7.26 0.19
C PRO A 3 -8.25 -6.17 0.92
N VAL A 4 -8.14 -6.30 2.24
CA VAL A 4 -7.35 -5.41 3.10
C VAL A 4 -6.22 -6.21 3.71
N VAL A 5 -5.01 -5.64 3.67
CA VAL A 5 -3.81 -6.20 4.29
C VAL A 5 -3.30 -5.19 5.32
N ARG A 6 -2.98 -5.66 6.53
CA ARG A 6 -2.41 -4.81 7.57
C ARG A 6 -0.90 -4.68 7.34
N ILE A 7 -0.41 -3.44 7.33
CA ILE A 7 1.01 -3.11 7.36
C ILE A 7 1.21 -2.18 8.56
N GLY A 8 2.03 -2.58 9.52
CA GLY A 8 2.22 -1.83 10.76
C GLY A 8 2.91 -2.65 11.83
N TRP A 9 3.20 -2.01 12.96
CA TRP A 9 3.80 -2.69 14.11
C TRP A 9 2.95 -3.90 14.54
N PRO A 10 3.62 -4.97 15.00
CA PRO A 10 2.91 -6.10 15.60
C PRO A 10 2.12 -5.60 16.80
N ASP A 11 1.07 -6.33 17.15
CA ASP A 11 0.20 -5.98 18.29
C ASP A 11 0.83 -6.45 19.61
N GLU A 12 2.08 -6.05 19.83
CA GLU A 12 2.88 -6.36 21.00
C GLU A 12 3.94 -5.27 21.22
N PHE A 13 4.54 -5.26 22.41
CA PHE A 13 5.62 -4.32 22.70
C PHE A 13 6.85 -4.65 21.85
N VAL A 14 7.30 -3.65 21.10
CA VAL A 14 8.56 -3.67 20.35
C VAL A 14 9.68 -3.02 21.14
N GLU A 15 10.91 -3.46 20.89
CA GLU A 15 12.12 -2.97 21.55
C GLU A 15 12.27 -1.43 21.38
N HIS A 16 12.80 -0.76 22.40
CA HIS A 16 13.19 0.65 22.28
C HIS A 16 14.54 0.75 21.58
N GLY A 17 14.63 1.57 20.54
CA GLY A 17 15.89 1.75 19.81
C GLY A 17 15.75 2.53 18.52
N ASN A 18 16.66 2.23 17.58
CA ASN A 18 16.72 2.88 16.29
C ASN A 18 15.51 2.50 15.42
N ILE A 19 14.62 3.46 15.16
CA ILE A 19 13.38 3.26 14.40
C ILE A 19 13.65 2.69 12.99
N PRO A 20 14.58 3.21 12.18
CA PRO A 20 14.94 2.60 10.89
C PRO A 20 15.25 1.11 10.95
N ALA A 21 16.12 0.68 11.86
CA ALA A 21 16.50 -0.73 12.01
C ALA A 21 15.31 -1.60 12.46
N LEU A 22 14.47 -1.08 13.36
CA LEU A 22 13.26 -1.78 13.79
C LEU A 22 12.23 -1.89 12.67
N ARG A 23 12.04 -0.85 11.86
CA ARG A 23 11.14 -0.92 10.70
C ARG A 23 11.57 -1.99 9.72
N GLU A 24 12.86 -2.07 9.42
CA GLU A 24 13.42 -3.13 8.56
C GLU A 24 13.21 -4.52 9.16
N LYS A 25 13.48 -4.70 10.46
CA LYS A 25 13.22 -5.96 11.18
C LYS A 25 11.75 -6.39 11.15
N HIS A 26 10.83 -5.43 11.22
CA HIS A 26 9.38 -5.67 11.29
C HIS A 26 8.66 -5.60 9.93
N GLY A 27 9.40 -5.55 8.82
CA GLY A 27 8.80 -5.54 7.49
C GLY A 27 8.01 -4.26 7.17
N LEU A 28 8.37 -3.15 7.83
CA LEU A 28 7.77 -1.81 7.65
C LEU A 28 8.58 -0.98 6.65
N SER A 29 9.18 -1.65 5.67
CA SER A 29 9.90 -1.00 4.58
C SER A 29 8.98 -0.81 3.36
N HIS A 30 9.41 0.07 2.45
CA HIS A 30 8.69 0.30 1.19
C HIS A 30 8.70 -0.95 0.31
N GLU A 31 9.78 -1.73 0.33
CA GLU A 31 9.93 -2.95 -0.46
C GLU A 31 8.93 -4.02 -0.02
N ASP A 32 8.77 -4.21 1.30
CA ASP A 32 7.81 -5.18 1.86
C ASP A 32 6.36 -4.80 1.47
N ALA A 33 6.03 -3.50 1.51
CA ALA A 33 4.73 -3.02 1.09
C ALA A 33 4.49 -3.30 -0.40
N ILE A 34 5.48 -3.07 -1.26
CA ILE A 34 5.39 -3.37 -2.70
C ILE A 34 5.23 -4.88 -2.93
N SER A 35 5.96 -5.72 -2.21
CA SER A 35 5.81 -7.18 -2.29
C SER A 35 4.40 -7.63 -1.94
N LEU A 36 3.81 -7.11 -0.86
CA LEU A 36 2.43 -7.42 -0.46
C LEU A 36 1.41 -6.95 -1.50
N ILE A 37 1.61 -5.75 -2.06
CA ILE A 37 0.75 -5.21 -3.12
C ILE A 37 0.83 -6.11 -4.36
N ASN A 38 2.03 -6.48 -4.80
CA ASN A 38 2.23 -7.35 -5.97
C ASN A 38 1.65 -8.74 -5.77
N GLU A 39 1.77 -9.31 -4.57
CA GLU A 39 1.13 -10.59 -4.23
C GLU A 39 -0.39 -10.51 -4.40
N LYS A 40 -1.02 -9.44 -3.87
CA LYS A 40 -2.47 -9.29 -3.97
C LYS A 40 -2.92 -8.89 -5.37
N LEU A 41 -2.24 -7.98 -6.04
CA LEU A 41 -2.58 -7.55 -7.40
C LEU A 41 -2.32 -8.65 -8.43
N GLY A 42 -1.23 -9.41 -8.32
CA GLY A 42 -0.96 -10.56 -9.18
C GLY A 42 -2.00 -11.67 -9.03
N SER A 43 -2.71 -11.71 -7.90
CA SER A 43 -3.83 -12.62 -7.65
C SER A 43 -5.21 -12.07 -8.09
N LEU A 44 -5.29 -10.80 -8.51
CA LEU A 44 -6.55 -10.15 -8.87
C LEU A 44 -6.70 -10.05 -10.40
N PRO A 45 -7.84 -10.45 -10.99
CA PRO A 45 -8.12 -10.15 -12.39
C PRO A 45 -8.21 -8.62 -12.55
N ASN A 46 -7.36 -8.09 -13.43
CA ASN A 46 -7.23 -6.67 -13.77
C ASN A 46 -8.62 -6.05 -14.07
N GLN A 47 -9.19 -5.37 -13.08
CA GLN A 47 -10.37 -4.53 -13.28
C GLN A 47 -9.86 -3.15 -13.66
N SER A 48 -9.89 -2.91 -14.97
CA SER A 48 -9.39 -1.74 -15.66
C SER A 48 -9.75 -0.44 -14.94
N GLN A 49 -8.75 0.43 -14.82
CA GLN A 49 -8.93 1.85 -14.53
C GLN A 49 -9.93 2.45 -15.53
N GLN A 50 -11.19 2.57 -15.13
CA GLN A 50 -12.13 3.48 -15.78
C GLN A 50 -11.86 4.87 -15.20
N VAL A 51 -10.90 5.57 -15.80
CA VAL A 51 -10.79 7.02 -15.63
C VAL A 51 -11.93 7.61 -16.46
N THR A 52 -12.99 8.08 -15.79
CA THR A 52 -13.99 8.94 -16.43
C THR A 52 -13.36 10.30 -16.70
N GLU A 53 -12.96 10.49 -17.95
CA GLU A 53 -12.45 11.70 -18.55
C GLU A 53 -13.58 12.74 -18.76
N GLU A 54 -14.27 13.15 -17.68
CA GLU A 54 -15.37 14.15 -17.78
C GLU A 54 -15.20 15.37 -16.86
N ALA A 55 -14.06 15.54 -16.18
CA ALA A 55 -13.82 16.71 -15.32
C ALA A 55 -12.70 17.64 -15.79
N SER A 56 -12.12 17.43 -16.98
CA SER A 56 -11.07 18.30 -17.56
C SER A 56 -11.53 19.02 -18.83
N SER A 57 -12.77 19.50 -18.85
CA SER A 57 -13.24 20.44 -19.87
C SER A 57 -14.28 21.38 -19.27
N LYS A 58 -13.80 22.33 -18.49
CA LYS A 58 -14.43 23.66 -18.39
C LYS A 58 -13.31 24.68 -18.54
N GLU A 59 -13.10 25.08 -19.79
CA GLU A 59 -12.46 26.35 -20.16
C GLU A 59 -13.10 27.48 -19.34
N TYR A 60 -12.29 28.26 -18.64
CA TYR A 60 -12.67 29.61 -18.24
C TYR A 60 -12.05 30.55 -19.27
N ALA A 61 -12.92 31.08 -20.13
CA ALA A 61 -12.67 32.23 -20.99
C ALA A 61 -12.57 33.52 -20.16
#